data_AF-A0A968P8F0-F1
#
_entry.id   AF-A0A968P8F0-F1
#
_cell.length_a   1.000
_cell.length_b   1.000
_cell.length_c   1.000
_cell.angle_alpha   90.00
_cell.angle_beta   90.00
_cell.angle_gamma   90.00
#
_symmetry.space_group_name_H-M   'P 1'
#
loop_
_entity.id
_entity.type
_entity.pdbx_description
1 polymer ?
#
loop_
_entity_poly.entity_id
_entity_poly.type
_entity_poly.pdbx_seq_one_letter_code
_entity_poly.pdbx_strand_id
1 'polypeptide(L)' 'MKQLLLLRHGKSDWGTELASDHERPLNPRGERAARRVGQFLRRVELVPDRVVSSS' A
#
# COMPACT_ATOMS: atom_id res chain seq x y z
N MET A 1 4.61 -1.72 24.86
CA MET A 1 3.26 -1.45 24.33
C MET A 1 3.18 -2.02 22.92
N LYS A 2 2.04 -2.60 22.50
CA LYS A 2 1.85 -3.08 21.13
C LYS A 2 1.07 -2.04 20.32
N GLN A 3 1.46 -1.81 19.08
CA GLN A 3 0.77 -0.92 18.13
C GLN A 3 0.44 -1.69 16.86
N LEU A 4 -0.73 -1.43 16.29
CA LEU A 4 -1.19 -2.02 15.03
C LEU A 4 -1.50 -0.89 14.05
N LEU A 5 -0.83 -0.91 12.89
CA LEU A 5 -1.09 0.03 11.79
C LEU A 5 -2.00 -0.65 10.77
N LEU A 6 -3.16 -0.05 10.48
CA LEU A 6 -4.08 -0.53 9.46
C LEU A 6 -3.98 0.36 8.23
N LEU A 7 -3.60 -0.22 7.09
CA LEU A 7 -3.46 0.48 5.83
C LEU A 7 -4.27 -0.23 4.74
N ARG A 8 -4.90 0.57 3.88
CA ARG A 8 -5.50 0.08 2.63
C ARG A 8 -4.43 0.02 1.53
N HIS A 9 -4.61 -0.88 0.58
CA HIS A 9 -3.83 -0.88 -0.66
C HIS A 9 -3.89 0.49 -1.38
N GLY A 10 -2.83 0.79 -2.14
CA GLY A 10 -2.77 1.99 -2.98
C GLY A 10 -3.83 1.97 -4.09
N LYS A 11 -4.06 3.11 -4.76
CA LYS A 11 -5.05 3.15 -5.85
C LYS A 11 -4.66 2.18 -6.99
N SER A 12 -5.58 1.31 -7.35
CA SER A 12 -5.44 0.32 -8.42
C SER A 12 -5.69 0.90 -9.81
N ASP A 13 -5.22 0.19 -10.85
CA ASP A 13 -5.40 0.54 -12.25
C ASP A 13 -6.64 -0.11 -12.87
N TRP A 14 -7.51 0.70 -13.47
CA TRP A 14 -8.75 0.23 -14.09
C TRP A 14 -8.68 0.20 -15.62
N GLY A 15 -7.56 0.66 -16.21
CA GLY A 15 -7.37 0.75 -17.66
C GLY A 15 -6.74 -0.48 -18.30
N THR A 16 -6.59 -1.58 -17.57
CA THR A 16 -5.88 -2.78 -18.01
C THR A 16 -6.85 -3.93 -18.26
N GLU A 17 -6.75 -4.57 -19.43
CA GLU A 17 -7.34 -5.89 -19.66
C GLU A 17 -6.55 -6.92 -18.86
N LEU A 18 -7.13 -7.36 -17.73
CA LEU A 18 -6.53 -8.34 -16.84
C LEU A 18 -7.43 -9.56 -16.75
N ALA A 19 -6.87 -10.72 -16.43
CA ALA A 19 -7.66 -11.94 -16.34
C ALA A 19 -8.58 -11.94 -15.10
N SER A 20 -8.27 -11.14 -14.06
CA SER A 20 -9.14 -10.97 -12.89
C SER A 20 -8.92 -9.65 -12.14
N ASP A 21 -9.84 -9.31 -11.22
CA ASP A 21 -9.71 -8.20 -10.28
C ASP A 21 -8.48 -8.35 -9.36
N HIS A 22 -8.14 -9.60 -9.01
CA HIS A 22 -7.04 -9.92 -8.12
C HIS A 22 -5.67 -9.57 -8.72
N GLU A 23 -5.52 -9.70 -10.04
CA GLU A 23 -4.28 -9.36 -10.75
C GLU A 23 -4.11 -7.84 -10.97
N ARG A 24 -5.04 -7.03 -10.48
CA ARG A 24 -5.02 -5.59 -10.73
C ARG A 24 -3.82 -4.90 -10.07
N PRO A 25 -2.92 -4.30 -10.86
CA PRO A 25 -1.77 -3.60 -10.31
C PRO A 25 -2.21 -2.26 -9.71
N LEU A 26 -1.28 -1.64 -8.97
CA LEU A 26 -1.40 -0.23 -8.62
C LEU A 26 -1.24 0.62 -9.88
N ASN A 27 -2.01 1.69 -9.99
CA ASN A 27 -1.74 2.70 -11.00
C ASN A 27 -0.57 3.60 -10.56
N PRO A 28 0.02 4.42 -11.46
CA PRO A 28 1.17 5.26 -11.11
C PRO A 28 0.90 6.22 -9.94
N ARG A 29 -0.34 6.69 -9.77
CA ARG A 29 -0.73 7.54 -8.62
C ARG A 29 -0.75 6.73 -7.33
N GLY A 30 -1.25 5.49 -7.36
CA GLY A 30 -1.30 4.56 -6.25
C GLY A 30 0.10 4.23 -5.73
N GLU A 31 1.04 3.92 -6.62
CA GLU A 31 2.42 3.66 -6.22
C GLU A 31 3.09 4.89 -5.56
N ARG A 32 2.95 6.07 -6.17
CA ARG A 32 3.49 7.32 -5.61
C ARG A 32 2.86 7.66 -4.26
N ALA A 33 1.57 7.36 -4.07
CA ALA A 33 0.90 7.55 -2.79
C ALA A 33 1.43 6.57 -1.72
N ALA A 34 1.58 5.29 -2.06
CA ALA A 34 2.12 4.28 -1.14
C ALA A 34 3.54 4.66 -0.67
N ARG A 35 4.42 5.09 -1.59
CA ARG A 35 5.77 5.57 -1.25
C ARG A 35 5.74 6.77 -0.29
N ARG A 36 4.84 7.75 -0.52
CA ARG A 36 4.67 8.92 0.37
C ARG A 36 4.20 8.54 1.77
N VAL A 37 3.29 7.57 1.88
CA VAL A 37 2.84 7.04 3.18
C VAL A 37 4.00 6.39 3.92
N GLY A 38 4.81 5.57 3.26
CA GLY A 38 6.01 4.98 3.87
C GLY A 38 7.01 6.04 4.37
N GLN A 39 7.26 7.08 3.56
CA GLN A 39 8.10 8.20 3.97
C GLN A 39 7.53 8.99 5.15
N PHE A 40 6.20 9.15 5.21
CA PHE A 40 5.53 9.78 6.35
C PHE A 40 5.69 8.94 7.61
N LEU A 41 5.39 7.64 7.56
CA LEU A 41 5.52 6.73 8.71
C LEU A 41 6.93 6.73 9.28
N ARG A 42 7.96 6.70 8.42
CA ARG A 42 9.35 6.83 8.86
C ARG A 42 9.64 8.14 9.59
N ARG A 43 9.08 9.26 9.12
CA ARG A 43 9.29 10.59 9.70
C ARG A 43 8.66 10.75 11.07
N VAL A 44 7.52 10.10 11.29
CA VAL A 44 6.79 10.12 12.57
C VAL A 44 7.12 8.92 13.46
N GLU A 45 8.21 8.20 13.15
CA GLU A 45 8.71 7.06 13.93
C GLU A 45 7.71 5.89 14.10
N LEU A 46 6.77 5.75 13.16
CA LEU A 46 5.81 4.64 13.09
C LEU A 46 6.31 3.55 12.14
N VAL A 47 7.50 3.00 12.40
CA VAL A 47 8.10 1.93 11.60
C VAL A 47 7.68 0.57 12.16
N PRO A 48 6.92 -0.26 11.42
CA PRO A 48 6.44 -1.54 11.93
C PRO A 48 7.56 -2.59 11.96
N ASP A 49 7.62 -3.39 13.04
CA ASP A 49 8.54 -4.54 13.14
C ASP A 49 8.16 -5.68 12.17
N ARG A 50 6.87 -5.75 11.80
CA ARG A 50 6.29 -6.79 10.93
C ARG A 50 5.22 -6.18 10.03
N VAL A 51 5.20 -6.64 8.79
CA VAL A 51 4.19 -6.28 7.78
C VAL A 51 3.52 -7.55 7.31
N VAL A 52 2.18 -7.55 7.28
CA VAL A 52 1.35 -8.59 6.67
C VAL A 52 0.46 -7.88 5.65
N SER A 53 0.39 -8.39 4.43
CA SER A 53 -0.49 -7.89 3.37
C SER A 53 -1.47 -8.97 2.94
N SER A 54 -2.52 -8.57 2.23
CA SER A 54 -3.27 -9.52 1.40
C SER A 54 -2.33 -10.14 0.35
N SER A 55 -2.70 -11.33 -0.13
CA SER A 55 -2.08 -11.95 -1.31
C SER A 55 -2.25 -11.10 -2.56
#